data_AF-A0A9P2H638-F1
#
_entry.id   AF-A0A9P2H638-F1
#
_cell.length_a   1.000
_cell.length_b   1.000
_cell.length_c   1.000
_cell.angle_alpha   90.00
_cell.angle_beta   90.00
_cell.angle_gamma   90.00
#
_symmetry.space_group_name_H-M   'P 1'
#
loop_
_entity.id
_entity.type
_entity.pdbx_description
1 polymer ?
#
loop_
_entity_poly.entity_id
_entity_poly.type
_entity_poly.pdbx_seq_one_letter_code
_entity_poly.pdbx_strand_id
1 'polypeptide(L)'
;MAGYPRDELEDVVHRWLQANRTAERRGDWTLLADFYTDDATYGWNVGPNEDVMCVGIDEIRDIALGQEMDGLQGWRYPYQRVVIDEKQGEVVGFWKQVATDANGAEQEVYGIGGSWFRYAGGGKWNWQRDFFDFGHVSALYLELIKAGKLSPGMQKRIERAVSGNKVPGYYPLGKTPVPLW
;
A
#
# COMPACT_ATOMS: atom_id res chain seq x y z
N MET A 1 -18.00 18.20 14.70
CA MET A 1 -18.74 17.02 14.25
C MET A 1 -18.70 15.98 15.36
N ALA A 2 -19.79 15.27 15.63
CA ALA A 2 -19.72 14.09 16.48
C ALA A 2 -18.79 13.07 15.80
N GLY A 3 -17.87 12.46 16.54
CA GLY A 3 -17.00 11.40 16.01
C GLY A 3 -17.82 10.21 15.53
N TYR A 4 -17.22 9.35 14.71
CA TYR A 4 -17.88 8.13 14.27
C TYR A 4 -17.99 7.14 15.44
N PRO A 5 -19.01 6.27 15.48
CA PRO A 5 -19.10 5.20 16.47
C PRO A 5 -17.86 4.31 16.43
N ARG A 6 -17.29 4.03 17.60
CA ARG A 6 -16.09 3.19 17.72
C ARG A 6 -16.29 1.81 17.08
N ASP A 7 -17.43 1.19 17.33
CA ASP A 7 -17.76 -0.14 16.81
C ASP A 7 -17.80 -0.17 15.27
N GLU A 8 -18.17 0.94 14.64
CA GLU A 8 -18.20 1.06 13.17
C GLU A 8 -16.77 1.06 12.59
N LEU A 9 -15.85 1.80 13.24
CA LEU A 9 -14.42 1.80 12.90
C LEU A 9 -13.77 0.43 13.14
N GLU A 10 -14.12 -0.24 14.24
CA GLU A 10 -13.60 -1.57 14.55
C GLU A 10 -14.08 -2.63 13.54
N ASP A 11 -15.35 -2.57 13.12
CA ASP A 11 -15.89 -3.44 12.08
C ASP A 11 -15.15 -3.26 10.74
N VAL A 12 -15.00 -2.02 10.27
CA VAL A 12 -14.30 -1.77 8.99
C VAL A 12 -12.83 -2.20 9.06
N VAL A 13 -12.15 -1.98 10.18
CA VAL A 13 -10.78 -2.46 10.40
C VAL A 13 -10.72 -3.98 10.34
N HIS A 14 -11.63 -4.66 11.01
CA HIS A 14 -11.68 -6.13 10.98
C HIS A 14 -11.88 -6.65 9.56
N ARG A 15 -12.84 -6.09 8.80
CA ARG A 15 -13.08 -6.46 7.40
C ARG A 15 -11.88 -6.12 6.50
N TRP A 16 -11.26 -4.96 6.67
CA TRP A 16 -10.05 -4.55 5.94
C TRP A 16 -8.92 -5.56 6.14
N LEU A 17 -8.62 -5.93 7.40
CA LEU A 17 -7.56 -6.90 7.70
C LEU A 17 -7.85 -8.29 7.11
N GLN A 18 -9.11 -8.71 7.10
CA GLN A 18 -9.52 -9.96 6.45
C GLN A 18 -9.38 -9.90 4.94
N ALA A 19 -9.77 -8.79 4.33
CA ALA A 19 -9.65 -8.54 2.90
C ALA A 19 -8.17 -8.49 2.49
N ASN A 20 -7.31 -7.80 3.23
CA ASN A 20 -5.87 -7.72 2.96
C ASN A 20 -5.21 -9.11 3.01
N ARG A 21 -5.51 -9.93 4.01
CA ARG A 21 -5.03 -11.32 4.06
C ARG A 21 -5.55 -12.17 2.88
N THR A 22 -6.73 -11.85 2.37
CA THR A 22 -7.29 -12.52 1.19
C THR A 22 -6.57 -12.09 -0.08
N ALA A 23 -6.27 -10.79 -0.21
CA ALA A 23 -5.48 -10.24 -1.29
C ALA A 23 -4.08 -10.86 -1.34
N GLU A 24 -3.37 -10.92 -0.20
CA GLU A 24 -2.06 -11.56 -0.08
C GLU A 24 -2.07 -13.01 -0.54
N ARG A 25 -3.10 -13.79 -0.16
CA ARG A 25 -3.23 -15.20 -0.60
C ARG A 25 -3.51 -15.34 -2.09
N ARG A 26 -4.24 -14.38 -2.68
CA ARG A 26 -4.60 -14.40 -4.10
C ARG A 26 -3.52 -13.78 -4.99
N GLY A 27 -2.66 -12.93 -4.42
CA GLY A 27 -1.77 -12.06 -5.19
C GLY A 27 -2.53 -10.95 -5.94
N ASP A 28 -3.68 -10.54 -5.43
CA ASP A 28 -4.56 -9.55 -6.05
C ASP A 28 -5.18 -8.64 -4.97
N TRP A 29 -4.76 -7.38 -4.96
CA TRP A 29 -5.18 -6.37 -3.98
C TRP A 29 -6.32 -5.48 -4.48
N THR A 30 -6.76 -5.63 -5.73
CA THR A 30 -7.82 -4.79 -6.31
C THR A 30 -9.13 -4.87 -5.54
N LEU A 31 -9.39 -5.98 -4.85
CA LEU A 31 -10.54 -6.16 -3.96
C LEU A 31 -10.56 -5.17 -2.78
N LEU A 32 -9.44 -4.57 -2.41
CA LEU A 32 -9.38 -3.54 -1.36
C LEU A 32 -9.99 -2.22 -1.82
N ALA A 33 -10.13 -1.99 -3.13
CA ALA A 33 -10.77 -0.79 -3.67
C ALA A 33 -12.21 -0.63 -3.17
N ASP A 34 -12.88 -1.74 -2.82
CA ASP A 34 -14.23 -1.75 -2.28
C ASP A 34 -14.34 -1.08 -0.89
N PHE A 35 -13.23 -0.72 -0.25
CA PHE A 35 -13.21 0.02 1.01
C PHE A 35 -13.08 1.53 0.83
N TYR A 36 -13.06 2.06 -0.38
CA TYR A 36 -12.92 3.51 -0.61
C TYR A 36 -14.23 4.16 -1.07
N THR A 37 -14.36 5.47 -0.81
CA THR A 37 -15.35 6.31 -1.48
C THR A 37 -14.94 6.56 -2.93
N ASP A 38 -15.90 6.91 -3.79
CA ASP A 38 -15.65 7.08 -5.23
C ASP A 38 -14.62 8.18 -5.52
N ASP A 39 -14.56 9.20 -4.66
CA ASP A 39 -13.66 10.36 -4.72
C ASP A 39 -12.40 10.22 -3.84
N ALA A 40 -12.14 9.03 -3.30
CA ALA A 40 -11.05 8.85 -2.35
C ALA A 40 -9.67 9.10 -2.95
N THR A 41 -8.68 9.40 -2.10
CA THR A 41 -7.28 9.55 -2.53
C THR A 41 -6.34 8.58 -1.82
N TYR A 42 -5.37 8.04 -2.53
CA TYR A 42 -4.34 7.17 -1.95
C TYR A 42 -2.97 7.58 -2.46
N GLY A 43 -2.04 7.88 -1.55
CA GLY A 43 -0.68 8.24 -1.92
C GLY A 43 0.37 7.89 -0.88
N TRP A 44 1.63 7.98 -1.29
CA TRP A 44 2.81 7.79 -0.46
C TRP A 44 4.01 8.52 -1.08
N ASN A 45 5.06 8.73 -0.29
CA ASN A 45 6.31 9.31 -0.77
C ASN A 45 7.28 8.20 -1.27
N VAL A 46 8.03 8.49 -2.33
CA VAL A 46 9.04 7.61 -2.91
C VAL A 46 10.40 8.29 -2.87
N GLY A 47 11.06 8.16 -1.72
CA GLY A 47 12.38 8.75 -1.50
C GLY A 47 12.40 10.27 -1.71
N PRO A 48 13.56 10.85 -2.07
CA PRO A 48 13.72 12.30 -2.09
C PRO A 48 13.17 12.99 -3.35
N ASN A 49 12.60 12.25 -4.31
CA ASN A 49 12.39 12.77 -5.66
C ASN A 49 10.92 12.76 -6.11
N GLU A 50 10.14 11.79 -5.66
CA GLU A 50 8.82 11.52 -6.22
C GLU A 50 7.80 11.21 -5.14
N ASP A 51 6.55 11.47 -5.48
CA ASP A 51 5.37 11.10 -4.72
C ASP A 51 4.44 10.30 -5.62
N VAL A 52 3.73 9.35 -5.04
CA VAL A 52 2.62 8.65 -5.71
C VAL A 52 1.30 9.20 -5.17
N MET A 53 0.37 9.46 -6.08
CA MET A 53 -0.99 9.86 -5.75
C MET A 53 -1.99 9.29 -6.76
N CYS A 54 -3.02 8.64 -6.26
CA CYS A 54 -4.19 8.19 -7.00
C CYS A 54 -5.40 8.99 -6.53
N VAL A 55 -6.19 9.51 -7.47
CA VAL A 55 -7.40 10.31 -7.21
C VAL A 55 -8.61 9.60 -7.82
N GLY A 56 -9.52 9.17 -6.95
CA GLY A 56 -10.70 8.40 -7.30
C GLY A 56 -10.48 6.89 -7.23
N ILE A 57 -11.59 6.16 -7.08
CA ILE A 57 -11.57 4.71 -6.85
C ILE A 57 -10.96 3.92 -8.01
N ASP A 58 -11.10 4.39 -9.25
CA ASP A 58 -10.57 3.70 -10.42
C ASP A 58 -9.03 3.80 -10.47
N GLU A 59 -8.45 4.97 -10.19
CA GLU A 59 -6.99 5.10 -10.06
C GLU A 59 -6.46 4.29 -8.86
N ILE A 60 -7.17 4.30 -7.72
CA ILE A 60 -6.81 3.48 -6.57
C ILE A 60 -6.78 1.99 -6.94
N ARG A 61 -7.81 1.51 -7.64
CA ARG A 61 -7.91 0.10 -8.06
C ARG A 61 -6.82 -0.28 -9.06
N ASP A 62 -6.68 0.50 -10.12
CA ASP A 62 -5.86 0.12 -11.27
C ASP A 62 -4.38 0.42 -11.04
N ILE A 63 -4.07 1.51 -10.34
CA ILE A 63 -2.70 1.97 -10.11
C ILE A 63 -2.20 1.48 -8.76
N ALA A 64 -2.76 1.97 -7.64
CA ALA A 64 -2.22 1.67 -6.32
C ALA A 64 -2.35 0.20 -5.92
N LEU A 65 -3.51 -0.41 -6.16
CA LEU A 65 -3.79 -1.80 -5.78
C LEU A 65 -3.52 -2.80 -6.92
N GLY A 66 -3.44 -2.32 -8.15
CA GLY A 66 -3.17 -3.10 -9.35
C GLY A 66 -1.70 -3.02 -9.75
N GLN A 67 -1.34 -2.01 -10.55
CA GLN A 67 -0.01 -1.81 -11.09
C GLN A 67 1.10 -1.83 -10.04
N GLU A 68 0.89 -1.15 -8.91
CA GLU A 68 1.88 -1.01 -7.84
C GLU A 68 2.00 -2.25 -6.96
N MET A 69 1.02 -3.14 -6.96
CA MET A 69 1.12 -4.44 -6.31
C MET A 69 1.54 -5.56 -7.27
N ASP A 70 1.46 -5.31 -8.58
CA ASP A 70 1.87 -6.27 -9.60
C ASP A 70 3.37 -6.56 -9.51
N GLY A 71 3.69 -7.86 -9.54
CA GLY A 71 5.03 -8.39 -9.31
C GLY A 71 5.35 -8.71 -7.86
N LEU A 72 4.51 -8.30 -6.90
CA LEU A 72 4.68 -8.60 -5.46
C LEU A 72 3.90 -9.84 -5.02
N GLN A 73 3.51 -10.71 -5.96
CA GLN A 73 2.88 -11.98 -5.59
C GLN A 73 3.84 -12.82 -4.73
N GLY A 74 3.37 -13.26 -3.56
CA GLY A 74 4.18 -13.92 -2.53
C GLY A 74 4.75 -12.99 -1.45
N TRP A 75 4.58 -11.67 -1.60
CA TRP A 75 4.81 -10.72 -0.52
C TRP A 75 3.64 -10.70 0.47
N ARG A 76 3.96 -10.48 1.74
CA ARG A 76 2.98 -10.36 2.83
C ARG A 76 3.24 -9.08 3.62
N TYR A 77 2.16 -8.48 4.10
CA TYR A 77 2.15 -7.24 4.86
C TYR A 77 1.50 -7.46 6.23
N PRO A 78 2.10 -8.28 7.11
CA PRO A 78 1.46 -8.64 8.37
C PRO A 78 1.35 -7.41 9.28
N TYR A 79 0.11 -7.02 9.57
CA TYR A 79 -0.21 -5.95 10.51
C TYR A 79 0.23 -6.36 11.93
N GLN A 80 1.02 -5.50 12.55
CA GLN A 80 1.54 -5.63 13.92
C GLN A 80 0.61 -4.95 14.93
N ARG A 81 0.04 -3.80 14.54
CA ARG A 81 -0.82 -3.00 15.41
C ARG A 81 -1.79 -2.17 14.58
N VAL A 82 -2.96 -1.91 15.13
CA VAL A 82 -3.89 -0.89 14.63
C VAL A 82 -4.19 0.07 15.77
N VAL A 83 -4.13 1.36 15.47
CA VAL A 83 -4.55 2.45 16.35
C VAL A 83 -5.75 3.11 15.69
N ILE A 84 -6.80 3.37 16.47
CA ILE A 84 -8.03 4.00 15.99
C ILE A 84 -8.27 5.22 16.88
N ASP A 85 -8.46 6.37 16.25
CA ASP A 85 -8.95 7.60 16.86
C ASP A 85 -10.36 7.89 16.30
N GLU A 86 -11.39 7.51 17.05
CA GLU A 86 -12.78 7.69 16.64
C GLU A 86 -13.26 9.15 16.65
N LYS A 87 -12.60 10.02 17.42
CA LYS A 87 -12.95 11.45 17.46
C LYS A 87 -12.50 12.15 16.20
N GLN A 88 -11.33 11.78 15.70
CA GLN A 88 -10.83 12.26 14.42
C GLN A 88 -11.38 11.43 13.25
N GLY A 89 -11.80 10.19 13.48
CA GLY A 89 -12.19 9.28 12.40
C GLY A 89 -10.97 8.79 11.62
N GLU A 90 -9.88 8.51 12.33
CA GLU A 90 -8.61 8.11 11.74
C GLU A 90 -8.16 6.76 12.25
N VAL A 91 -7.51 6.01 11.38
CA VAL A 91 -6.96 4.69 11.70
C VAL A 91 -5.53 4.63 11.21
N VAL A 92 -4.61 4.14 12.03
CA VAL A 92 -3.24 3.86 11.62
C VAL A 92 -2.96 2.39 11.81
N GLY A 93 -2.69 1.70 10.70
CA GLY A 93 -2.17 0.34 10.69
C GLY A 93 -0.65 0.36 10.58
N PHE A 94 0.02 -0.42 11.42
CA PHE A 94 1.46 -0.65 11.33
C PHE A 94 1.69 -2.08 10.84
N TRP A 95 2.52 -2.25 9.81
CA TRP A 95 2.77 -3.54 9.18
C TRP A 95 4.25 -3.74 8.88
N LYS A 96 4.65 -5.01 8.77
CA LYS A 96 5.97 -5.39 8.23
C LYS A 96 5.84 -5.72 6.74
N GLN A 97 6.97 -5.86 6.05
CA GLN A 97 6.99 -6.39 4.68
C GLN A 97 7.83 -7.65 4.66
N VAL A 98 7.27 -8.74 4.16
CA VAL A 98 7.94 -10.03 4.09
C VAL A 98 7.87 -10.52 2.65
N ALA A 99 9.04 -10.62 2.02
CA ALA A 99 9.20 -11.17 0.69
C ALA A 99 9.40 -12.67 0.77
N THR A 100 8.76 -13.43 -0.11
CA THR A 100 9.09 -14.84 -0.34
C THR A 100 9.88 -14.94 -1.64
N ASP A 101 11.12 -15.43 -1.57
CA ASP A 101 11.98 -15.56 -2.74
C ASP A 101 11.59 -16.76 -3.63
N ALA A 102 12.22 -16.88 -4.80
CA ALA A 102 11.93 -17.95 -5.76
C ALA A 102 12.11 -19.38 -5.21
N ASN A 103 12.88 -19.55 -4.11
CA ASN A 103 13.13 -20.83 -3.46
C ASN A 103 12.21 -21.05 -2.23
N GLY A 104 11.30 -20.11 -1.96
CA GLY A 104 10.39 -20.17 -0.81
C GLY A 104 10.99 -19.66 0.50
N ALA A 105 12.19 -19.05 0.49
CA ALA A 105 12.76 -18.47 1.70
C ALA A 105 12.17 -17.08 1.97
N GLU A 106 11.83 -16.82 3.23
CA GLU A 106 11.26 -15.54 3.65
C GLU A 106 12.36 -14.55 4.06
N GLN A 107 12.20 -13.30 3.61
CA GLN A 107 13.09 -12.19 3.94
C GLN A 107 12.24 -11.00 4.35
N GLU A 108 12.45 -10.51 5.57
CA GLU A 108 11.76 -9.34 6.10
C GLU A 108 12.52 -8.08 5.69
N VAL A 109 11.81 -7.08 5.16
CA VAL A 109 12.37 -5.73 5.02
C VAL A 109 12.56 -5.17 6.43
N TYR A 110 13.80 -4.84 6.79
CA TYR A 110 14.07 -4.25 8.09
C TYR A 110 13.34 -2.90 8.26
N GLY A 111 12.58 -2.76 9.34
CA GLY A 111 11.81 -1.56 9.65
C GLY A 111 10.32 -1.83 9.80
N ILE A 112 9.54 -0.75 9.84
CA ILE A 112 8.08 -0.80 9.93
C ILE A 112 7.49 0.12 8.87
N GLY A 113 6.46 -0.36 8.20
CA GLY A 113 5.61 0.46 7.36
C GLY A 113 4.28 0.72 8.05
N GLY A 114 3.48 1.58 7.45
CA GLY A 114 2.13 1.79 7.90
C GLY A 114 1.25 2.42 6.86
N SER A 115 -0.04 2.31 7.14
CA SER A 115 -1.12 2.88 6.36
C SER A 115 -1.97 3.72 7.30
N TRP A 116 -2.09 5.01 7.00
CA TRP A 116 -2.93 5.96 7.71
C TRP A 116 -4.18 6.22 6.89
N PHE A 117 -5.34 6.03 7.50
CA PHE A 117 -6.65 6.11 6.87
C PHE A 117 -7.49 7.19 7.52
N ARG A 118 -8.36 7.79 6.71
CA ARG A 118 -9.47 8.60 7.17
C ARG A 118 -10.79 7.97 6.82
N TYR A 119 -11.61 7.81 7.85
CA TYR A 119 -12.92 7.22 7.77
C TYR A 119 -13.98 8.22 7.31
N ALA A 120 -14.86 7.76 6.43
CA ALA A 120 -15.91 8.55 5.80
C ALA A 120 -17.33 8.07 6.15
N GLY A 121 -17.45 7.09 7.07
CA GLY A 121 -18.73 6.42 7.34
C GLY A 121 -19.02 5.30 6.34
N GLY A 122 -20.02 4.46 6.65
CA GLY A 122 -20.51 3.44 5.72
C GLY A 122 -19.50 2.34 5.37
N GLY A 123 -18.49 2.15 6.22
CA GLY A 123 -17.42 1.19 6.02
C GLY A 123 -16.37 1.63 5.00
N LYS A 124 -16.25 2.94 4.71
CA LYS A 124 -15.38 3.48 3.66
C LYS A 124 -14.31 4.46 4.15
N TRP A 125 -13.18 4.46 3.45
CA TRP A 125 -12.10 5.44 3.57
C TRP A 125 -12.24 6.51 2.49
N ASN A 126 -12.10 7.79 2.85
CA ASN A 126 -11.97 8.86 1.84
C ASN A 126 -10.51 9.18 1.51
N TRP A 127 -9.55 8.78 2.34
CA TRP A 127 -8.15 8.75 1.92
C TRP A 127 -7.31 7.73 2.69
N GLN A 128 -6.21 7.33 2.06
CA GLN A 128 -5.12 6.56 2.66
C GLN A 128 -3.76 7.20 2.35
N ARG A 129 -2.85 7.17 3.33
CA ARG A 129 -1.44 7.55 3.16
C ARG A 129 -0.54 6.45 3.68
N ASP A 130 0.29 5.90 2.80
CA ASP A 130 1.29 4.92 3.22
C ASP A 130 2.63 5.59 3.51
N PHE A 131 3.34 5.00 4.46
CA PHE A 131 4.70 5.37 4.80
C PHE A 131 5.49 4.10 5.06
N PHE A 132 6.70 4.05 4.51
CA PHE A 132 7.64 2.96 4.72
C PHE A 132 9.04 3.46 4.35
N ASP A 133 10.05 2.73 4.81
CA ASP A 133 11.43 3.06 4.48
C ASP A 133 11.78 2.56 3.07
N PHE A 134 11.76 3.49 2.11
CA PHE A 134 12.14 3.22 0.73
C PHE A 134 13.58 2.70 0.58
N GLY A 135 14.49 3.14 1.45
CA GLY A 135 15.89 2.70 1.46
C GLY A 135 16.02 1.22 1.82
N HIS A 136 15.35 0.79 2.89
CA HIS A 136 15.34 -0.63 3.29
C HIS A 136 14.63 -1.53 2.25
N VAL A 137 13.52 -1.07 1.65
CA VAL A 137 12.86 -1.80 0.55
C VAL A 137 13.81 -1.95 -0.64
N SER A 138 14.46 -0.85 -1.04
CA SER A 138 15.42 -0.84 -2.16
C SER A 138 16.63 -1.74 -1.89
N ALA A 139 17.12 -1.77 -0.65
CA ALA A 139 18.22 -2.63 -0.26
C ALA A 139 17.87 -4.12 -0.45
N LEU A 140 16.69 -4.56 0.03
CA LEU A 140 16.25 -5.94 -0.15
C LEU A 140 16.05 -6.29 -1.63
N TYR A 141 15.50 -5.37 -2.44
CA TYR A 141 15.38 -5.57 -3.89
C TYR A 141 16.75 -5.82 -4.53
N LEU A 142 17.76 -5.01 -4.18
CA LEU A 142 19.12 -5.17 -4.70
C LEU A 142 19.76 -6.49 -4.28
N GLU A 143 19.52 -6.96 -3.05
CA GLU A 143 19.98 -8.27 -2.59
C GLU A 143 19.36 -9.42 -3.39
N LEU A 144 18.04 -9.39 -3.60
CA LEU A 144 17.33 -10.39 -4.40
C LEU A 144 17.79 -10.39 -5.87
N ILE A 145 18.04 -9.21 -6.46
CA ILE A 145 18.62 -9.07 -7.81
C ILE A 145 19.99 -9.74 -7.86
N LYS A 146 20.91 -9.37 -6.96
CA LYS A 146 22.29 -9.91 -6.95
C LYS A 146 22.33 -11.41 -6.74
N ALA A 147 21.40 -11.94 -5.95
CA ALA A 147 21.29 -13.37 -5.69
C ALA A 147 20.58 -14.15 -6.81
N GLY A 148 20.01 -13.48 -7.82
CA GLY A 148 19.23 -14.14 -8.88
C GLY A 148 17.94 -14.79 -8.37
N LYS A 149 17.35 -14.24 -7.30
CA LYS A 149 16.23 -14.84 -6.57
C LYS A 149 14.90 -14.10 -6.75
N LEU A 150 14.84 -13.16 -7.68
CA LEU A 150 13.60 -12.48 -8.02
C LEU A 150 12.56 -13.49 -8.52
N SER A 151 11.31 -13.32 -8.09
CA SER A 151 10.21 -13.98 -8.76
C SER A 151 10.08 -13.45 -10.20
N PRO A 152 9.49 -14.22 -11.14
CA PRO A 152 9.24 -13.73 -12.49
C PRO A 152 8.39 -12.45 -12.53
N GLY A 153 7.47 -12.29 -11.58
CA GLY A 153 6.67 -11.08 -11.41
C GLY A 153 7.51 -9.87 -11.00
N MET A 154 8.35 -10.03 -9.97
CA MET A 154 9.27 -8.97 -9.53
C MET A 154 10.24 -8.55 -10.64
N GLN A 155 10.72 -9.51 -11.42
CA GLN A 155 11.62 -9.22 -12.54
C GLN A 155 10.94 -8.31 -13.57
N LYS A 156 9.71 -8.64 -14.01
CA LYS A 156 8.93 -7.79 -14.93
C LYS A 156 8.65 -6.41 -14.34
N ARG A 157 8.36 -6.33 -13.04
CA ARG A 157 8.17 -5.06 -12.32
C ARG A 157 9.41 -4.17 -12.43
N ILE A 158 10.59 -4.74 -12.18
CA ILE A 158 11.87 -4.01 -12.25
C ILE A 158 12.16 -3.58 -13.70
N GLU A 159 11.94 -4.46 -14.69
CA GLU A 159 12.10 -4.13 -16.11
C GLU A 159 11.21 -2.94 -16.52
N ARG A 160 9.96 -2.91 -16.04
CA ARG A 160 9.04 -1.78 -16.24
C ARG A 160 9.58 -0.49 -15.62
N ALA A 161 10.06 -0.55 -14.37
CA ALA A 161 10.61 0.62 -13.69
C ALA A 161 11.87 1.18 -14.38
N VAL A 162 12.73 0.31 -14.93
CA VAL A 162 13.97 0.71 -15.62
C VAL A 162 13.72 1.17 -17.06
N SER A 163 12.58 0.81 -17.66
CA SER A 163 12.24 1.19 -19.05
C SER A 163 12.14 2.70 -19.30
N GLY A 164 12.11 3.53 -18.24
CA GLY A 164 12.03 4.99 -18.35
C GLY A 164 10.67 5.51 -18.81
N ASN A 165 9.69 4.63 -18.98
CA ASN A 165 8.32 5.01 -19.27
C ASN A 165 7.71 5.72 -18.07
N LYS A 166 6.94 6.78 -18.33
CA LYS A 166 6.20 7.47 -17.27
C LYS A 166 5.22 6.49 -16.64
N VAL A 167 5.40 6.25 -15.34
CA VAL A 167 4.51 5.37 -14.57
C VAL A 167 3.31 6.20 -14.12
N PRO A 168 2.06 5.82 -14.48
CA PRO A 168 0.86 6.50 -13.99
C PRO A 168 0.85 6.60 -12.46
N GLY A 169 0.34 7.71 -11.93
CA GLY A 169 0.30 7.98 -10.49
C GLY A 169 1.57 8.58 -9.89
N TYR A 170 2.70 8.63 -10.63
CA TYR A 170 3.94 9.24 -10.15
C TYR A 170 4.04 10.72 -10.50
N TYR A 171 4.43 11.53 -9.51
CA TYR A 171 4.61 12.96 -9.61
C TYR A 171 5.96 13.37 -9.04
N PRO A 172 6.60 14.44 -9.58
CA PRO A 172 7.73 15.06 -8.90
C PRO A 172 7.35 15.48 -7.48
N LEU A 173 8.32 15.48 -6.58
CA LEU A 173 8.12 15.82 -5.17
C LEU A 173 7.29 17.10 -4.98
N GLY A 174 6.20 17.00 -4.23
CA GLY A 174 5.30 18.12 -3.93
C GLY A 174 4.49 18.64 -5.12
N LYS A 175 4.36 17.85 -6.20
CA LYS A 175 3.58 18.17 -7.41
C LYS A 175 2.38 17.25 -7.64
N THR A 176 1.97 16.52 -6.62
CA THR A 176 0.74 15.70 -6.65
C THR A 176 -0.50 16.58 -6.82
N PRO A 177 -1.57 16.07 -7.45
CA PRO A 177 -2.82 16.82 -7.65
C PRO A 177 -3.56 17.11 -6.33
N VAL A 178 -3.29 16.32 -5.29
CA VAL A 178 -3.79 16.49 -3.92
C VAL A 178 -2.59 16.39 -2.96
N PRO A 179 -2.51 17.20 -1.89
CA PRO A 179 -1.45 17.05 -0.90
C PRO A 179 -1.41 15.66 -0.26
N LEU A 180 -0.20 15.15 -0.01
CA LEU A 180 -0.01 13.97 0.83
C LEU A 180 -0.36 14.26 2.30
N TRP A 181 -0.13 15.49 2.75
CA TRP A 181 -0.32 15.99 4.12
C TRP A 181 -1.22 17.22 4.15
#